data_AF-A0AB72X0P4-F1
#
_entry.id   AF-A0AB72X0P4-F1
#
_cell.length_a   1.000
_cell.length_b   1.000
_cell.length_c   1.000
_cell.angle_alpha   90.00
_cell.angle_beta   90.00
_cell.angle_gamma   90.00
#
_symmetry.space_group_name_H-M   'P 1'
#
loop_
_entity.id
_entity.type
_entity.pdbx_description
1 polymer ?
#
loop_
_entity_poly.entity_id
_entity_poly.type
_entity_poly.pdbx_seq_one_letter_code
_entity_poly.pdbx_strand_id
1 'polypeptide(L)'
;MPYPLRIEYPALSTEQLTAIGDRYGHDPVVRRLVMEVQALRNLVFRVHQVAQAAGPGGRTDAFGIAVEALHKELAAETWFHEEIARLEAYRASRPAEPSPHERRAMRNARKW
;
A
#
# COMPACT_ATOMS: atom_id res chain seq x y z
N MET A 1 0.29 -28.88 1.07
CA MET A 1 1.59 -28.48 1.63
C MET A 1 1.76 -27.00 1.36
N PRO A 2 1.44 -26.07 2.27
CA PRO A 2 1.79 -24.68 2.04
C PRO A 2 3.29 -24.55 2.31
N TYR A 3 4.07 -24.30 1.26
CA TYR A 3 5.48 -23.95 1.38
C TYR A 3 5.58 -22.67 2.21
N PRO A 4 6.22 -22.66 3.39
CA PRO A 4 6.45 -21.43 4.10
C PRO A 4 7.71 -20.77 3.52
N LEU A 5 7.61 -20.19 2.32
CA LEU A 5 8.67 -19.37 1.70
C LEU A 5 9.16 -18.25 2.64
N ARG A 6 8.37 -17.92 3.66
CA ARG A 6 8.63 -16.90 4.69
C ARG A 6 9.68 -17.28 5.73
N ILE A 7 10.01 -18.56 5.90
CA ILE A 7 11.08 -18.96 6.83
C ILE A 7 12.45 -18.58 6.26
N GLU A 8 12.59 -18.57 4.93
CA GLU A 8 13.86 -18.29 4.24
C GLU A 8 14.04 -16.82 3.87
N TYR A 9 12.95 -16.06 3.70
CA TYR A 9 13.00 -14.66 3.27
C TYR A 9 12.17 -13.76 4.20
N PRO A 10 12.80 -13.04 5.15
CA PRO A 10 12.08 -12.15 6.05
C PRO A 10 11.46 -10.98 5.28
N ALA A 11 10.33 -10.46 5.77
CA ALA A 11 9.70 -9.26 5.23
C ALA A 11 10.66 -8.07 5.38
N LEU A 12 11.00 -7.43 4.26
CA LEU A 12 11.88 -6.26 4.26
C LEU A 12 11.08 -5.00 4.54
N SER A 13 11.55 -4.16 5.46
CA SER A 13 11.02 -2.80 5.64
C SER A 13 11.31 -1.91 4.42
N THR A 14 10.62 -0.78 4.33
CA THR A 14 10.94 0.26 3.34
C THR A 14 12.36 0.78 3.54
N GLU A 15 12.78 0.99 4.79
CA GLU A 15 14.14 1.43 5.12
C GLU A 15 15.22 0.43 4.69
N GLN A 16 14.98 -0.87 4.91
CA GLN A 16 15.91 -1.91 4.49
C GLN A 16 16.05 -1.98 2.97
N LEU A 17 14.95 -1.85 2.21
CA LEU A 17 15.03 -1.79 0.76
C LEU A 17 15.76 -0.54 0.27
N THR A 18 15.51 0.62 0.90
CA THR A 18 16.23 1.86 0.59
C THR A 18 17.72 1.68 0.86
N ALA A 19 18.11 1.13 2.01
CA ALA A 19 19.50 0.87 2.34
C ALA A 19 20.19 -0.09 1.36
N ILE A 20 19.49 -1.12 0.85
CA ILE A 20 19.99 -2.00 -0.20
C ILE A 20 20.18 -1.22 -1.51
N GLY A 21 19.20 -0.41 -1.90
CA GLY A 21 19.28 0.45 -3.09
C GLY A 21 20.44 1.45 -3.01
N ASP A 22 20.63 2.11 -1.87
CA ASP A 22 21.69 3.09 -1.67
C ASP A 22 23.08 2.43 -1.68
N ARG A 23 23.20 1.27 -1.03
CA ARG A 23 24.49 0.56 -0.91
C ARG A 23 24.90 -0.15 -2.19
N TYR A 24 23.95 -0.71 -2.94
CA TYR A 24 24.24 -1.61 -4.07
C TYR A 24 23.60 -1.17 -5.38
N GLY A 25 22.98 0.01 -5.46
CA GLY A 25 22.25 0.48 -6.64
C GLY A 25 23.10 0.72 -7.90
N HIS A 26 24.42 0.66 -7.77
CA HIS A 26 25.37 0.66 -8.89
C HIS A 26 25.45 -0.71 -9.58
N ASP A 27 25.07 -1.80 -8.90
CA ASP A 27 24.93 -3.12 -9.51
C ASP A 27 23.59 -3.18 -10.30
N PRO A 28 23.65 -3.44 -11.62
CA PRO A 28 22.44 -3.46 -12.46
C PRO A 28 21.46 -4.56 -12.08
N VAL A 29 21.94 -5.70 -11.55
CA VAL A 29 21.09 -6.81 -11.10
C VAL A 29 20.36 -6.42 -9.83
N VAL A 30 21.08 -5.88 -8.83
CA VAL A 30 20.45 -5.44 -7.58
C VAL A 30 19.45 -4.32 -7.83
N ARG A 31 19.81 -3.35 -8.67
CA ARG A 31 18.89 -2.27 -9.09
C ARG A 31 17.62 -2.82 -9.74
N ARG A 32 17.74 -3.82 -10.62
CA ARG A 32 16.58 -4.45 -11.26
C ARG A 32 15.71 -5.18 -10.25
N LEU A 33 16.29 -5.94 -9.34
CA LEU A 33 15.56 -6.66 -8.29
C LEU A 33 14.81 -5.71 -7.37
N VAL A 34 15.42 -4.60 -6.94
CA VAL A 34 14.75 -3.57 -6.13
C VAL A 34 13.54 -2.98 -6.87
N MET A 35 13.68 -2.70 -8.18
CA MET A 35 12.55 -2.23 -9.00
C MET A 35 11.41 -3.26 -9.09
N GLU A 36 11.74 -4.54 -9.25
CA GLU A 36 10.75 -5.61 -9.33
C GLU A 36 10.01 -5.81 -8.00
N VAL A 37 10.72 -5.75 -6.88
CA VAL A 37 10.11 -5.78 -5.55
C VAL A 37 9.15 -4.59 -5.37
N GLN A 38 9.54 -3.38 -5.79
CA GLN A 38 8.64 -2.22 -5.75
C GLN A 38 7.40 -2.40 -6.64
N ALA A 39 7.55 -2.97 -7.83
CA ALA A 39 6.43 -3.24 -8.73
C ALA A 39 5.45 -4.25 -8.12
N LEU A 40 5.96 -5.32 -7.50
CA LEU A 40 5.15 -6.32 -6.82
C LEU A 40 4.41 -5.73 -5.61
N ARG A 41 5.07 -4.89 -4.79
CA ARG A 41 4.42 -4.17 -3.69
C ARG A 41 3.26 -3.31 -4.18
N ASN A 42 3.46 -2.57 -5.28
CA ASN A 42 2.40 -1.75 -5.89
C ASN A 42 1.21 -2.60 -6.37
N LEU A 43 1.46 -3.76 -6.97
CA LEU A 43 0.41 -4.69 -7.39
C LEU A 43 -0.38 -5.19 -6.17
N VAL A 44 0.31 -5.69 -5.16
CA VAL A 44 -0.30 -6.19 -3.91
C VAL A 44 -1.14 -5.09 -3.24
N PHE A 45 -0.62 -3.86 -3.20
CA PHE A 45 -1.34 -2.73 -2.65
C PHE A 45 -2.65 -2.42 -3.41
N ARG A 46 -2.64 -2.50 -4.74
CA ARG A 46 -3.86 -2.34 -5.57
C ARG A 46 -4.87 -3.46 -5.32
N VAL A 47 -4.41 -4.71 -5.19
CA VAL A 47 -5.30 -5.84 -4.85
C VAL A 47 -5.97 -5.59 -3.49
N HIS A 48 -5.22 -5.09 -2.51
CA HIS A 48 -5.78 -4.71 -1.22
C HIS A 48 -6.82 -3.58 -1.33
N GLN A 49 -6.60 -2.58 -2.16
CA GLN A 49 -7.59 -1.52 -2.41
C GLN A 49 -8.88 -2.06 -3.05
N VAL A 50 -8.77 -3.00 -4.00
CA VAL A 50 -9.93 -3.68 -4.60
C VAL A 50 -10.69 -4.46 -3.52
N ALA A 51 -9.97 -5.16 -2.65
CA ALA A 51 -10.57 -5.88 -1.52
C ALA A 51 -11.30 -4.94 -0.55
N GLN A 52 -10.72 -3.78 -0.21
CA GLN A 52 -11.40 -2.76 0.62
C GLN A 52 -12.66 -2.21 -0.06
N ALA A 53 -12.59 -1.92 -1.36
CA ALA A 53 -13.69 -1.34 -2.13
C ALA A 53 -14.89 -2.30 -2.27
N ALA A 54 -14.64 -3.61 -2.24
CA ALA A 54 -15.70 -4.62 -2.20
C ALA A 54 -16.54 -4.59 -0.90
N GLY A 55 -16.07 -3.88 0.13
CA GLY A 55 -16.73 -3.72 1.42
C GLY A 55 -16.61 -4.96 2.33
N PRO A 56 -16.99 -4.84 3.61
CA PRO A 56 -17.06 -5.99 4.52
C PRO A 56 -18.22 -6.90 4.11
N GLY A 57 -17.97 -7.79 3.17
CA GLY A 57 -18.91 -8.80 2.74
C GLY A 57 -18.66 -10.09 3.50
N GLY A 58 -19.61 -10.52 4.34
CA GLY A 58 -19.73 -11.88 4.87
C GLY A 58 -20.01 -12.91 3.77
N ARG A 59 -19.26 -12.86 2.68
CA ARG A 59 -19.35 -13.77 1.55
C ARG A 59 -18.37 -14.90 1.78
N THR A 60 -18.90 -16.09 1.97
CA THR A 60 -18.14 -17.35 1.97
C THR A 60 -17.83 -17.83 0.55
N ASP A 61 -17.83 -16.93 -0.44
CA ASP A 61 -17.49 -17.25 -1.82
C ASP A 61 -15.96 -17.29 -2.01
N ALA A 62 -15.52 -17.83 -3.15
CA ALA A 62 -14.10 -17.97 -3.45
C ALA A 62 -13.34 -16.62 -3.38
N PHE A 63 -14.04 -15.51 -3.66
CA PHE A 63 -13.47 -14.18 -3.56
C PHE A 63 -13.25 -13.76 -2.10
N GLY A 64 -14.23 -13.98 -1.22
CA GLY A 64 -14.08 -13.73 0.23
C GLY A 64 -12.94 -14.53 0.86
N ILE A 65 -12.81 -15.82 0.50
CA ILE A 65 -11.70 -16.67 0.96
C ILE A 65 -10.35 -16.11 0.49
N ALA A 66 -10.25 -15.66 -0.77
CA ALA A 66 -9.03 -15.07 -1.30
C ALA A 66 -8.66 -13.74 -0.62
N VAL A 67 -9.65 -12.91 -0.30
CA VAL A 67 -9.47 -11.65 0.44
C VAL A 67 -8.99 -11.91 1.88
N GLU A 68 -9.58 -12.89 2.57
CA GLU A 68 -9.12 -13.24 3.94
C GLU A 68 -7.69 -13.78 3.93
N ALA A 69 -7.36 -14.65 2.97
CA ALA A 69 -5.99 -15.14 2.78
C ALA A 69 -5.01 -13.98 2.51
N LEU A 70 -5.38 -13.04 1.63
CA LEU A 70 -4.59 -11.85 1.36
C LEU A 70 -4.33 -11.02 2.62
N HIS A 71 -5.36 -10.79 3.45
CA HIS A 71 -5.18 -10.04 4.69
C HIS A 71 -4.26 -10.74 5.69
N LYS A 72 -4.35 -12.07 5.81
CA LYS A 72 -3.43 -12.86 6.65
C LYS A 72 -1.99 -12.76 6.16
N GLU A 73 -1.78 -12.83 4.85
CA GLU A 73 -0.45 -12.64 4.27
C GLU A 73 0.06 -11.23 4.55
N LEU A 74 -0.73 -10.20 4.26
CA LEU A 74 -0.37 -8.79 4.48
C LEU A 74 -0.11 -8.42 5.95
N ALA A 75 -0.77 -9.09 6.89
CA ALA A 75 -0.56 -8.86 8.33
C ALA A 75 0.89 -9.09 8.78
N ALA A 76 1.62 -9.95 8.07
CA ALA A 76 3.03 -10.25 8.34
C ALA A 76 4.01 -9.32 7.59
N GLU A 77 3.53 -8.45 6.69
CA GLU A 77 4.37 -7.64 5.82
C GLU A 77 4.66 -6.25 6.45
N THR A 78 5.88 -6.05 6.96
CA THR A 78 6.27 -4.78 7.61
C THR A 78 6.11 -3.56 6.70
N TRP A 79 6.52 -3.66 5.43
CA TRP A 79 6.38 -2.57 4.46
C TRP A 79 4.92 -2.16 4.23
N PHE A 80 3.99 -3.11 4.36
CA PHE A 80 2.58 -2.85 4.12
C PHE A 80 2.00 -1.99 5.24
N HIS A 81 2.34 -2.29 6.50
CA HIS A 81 1.95 -1.47 7.65
C HIS A 81 2.54 -0.07 7.58
N GLU A 82 3.80 0.06 7.14
CA GLU A 82 4.44 1.36 6.91
C GLU A 82 3.71 2.18 5.84
N GLU A 83 3.25 1.54 4.75
CA GLU A 83 2.50 2.20 3.69
C GLU A 83 1.12 2.66 4.18
N ILE A 84 0.41 1.81 4.94
CA ILE A 84 -0.88 2.15 5.54
C ILE A 84 -0.72 3.34 6.50
N ALA A 85 0.26 3.29 7.41
CA ALA A 85 0.54 4.37 8.34
C ALA A 85 0.87 5.69 7.62
N ARG A 86 1.65 5.63 6.52
CA ARG A 86 1.95 6.79 5.69
C ARG A 86 0.69 7.39 5.05
N LEU A 87 -0.19 6.55 4.53
CA LEU A 87 -1.44 6.99 3.93
C LEU A 87 -2.41 7.58 4.94
N GLU A 88 -2.48 7.01 6.14
CA GLU A 88 -3.27 7.55 7.25
C GLU A 88 -2.73 8.91 7.69
N ALA A 89 -1.42 9.04 7.87
CA ALA A 89 -0.78 10.31 8.18
C ALA A 89 -1.03 11.35 7.08
N TYR A 90 -0.93 10.94 5.81
CA TYR A 90 -1.23 11.80 4.67
C TYR A 90 -2.69 12.26 4.65
N ARG A 91 -3.65 11.34 4.89
CA ARG A 91 -5.07 11.67 5.02
C ARG A 91 -5.33 12.62 6.17
N ALA A 92 -4.68 12.42 7.32
CA ALA A 92 -4.80 13.29 8.49
C ALA A 92 -4.19 14.69 8.27
N SER A 93 -3.12 14.79 7.46
CA SER A 93 -2.50 16.07 7.10
C SER A 93 -3.31 16.89 6.11
N ARG A 94 -4.29 16.30 5.42
CA ARG A 94 -5.09 17.02 4.44
C ARG A 94 -6.02 17.99 5.16
N PRO A 95 -6.08 19.26 4.73
CA PRO A 95 -7.09 20.18 5.23
C PRO A 95 -8.47 19.59 4.94
N ALA A 96 -9.41 19.79 5.88
CA ALA A 96 -10.79 19.39 5.67
C ALA A 96 -11.27 19.91 4.31
N GLU A 97 -11.91 19.05 3.51
CA GLU A 97 -12.46 19.52 2.25
C GLU A 97 -13.41 20.67 2.53
N PRO A 98 -13.24 21.84 1.89
CA PRO A 98 -14.15 22.94 2.08
C PRO A 98 -15.56 22.46 1.77
N SER A 99 -16.49 22.81 2.64
CA SER A 99 -17.91 22.52 2.47
C SER A 99 -18.39 23.03 1.10
N PRO A 100 -19.47 22.46 0.55
CA PRO A 100 -20.04 22.96 -0.70
C PRO A 100 -20.31 24.47 -0.70
N HIS A 101 -20.63 25.04 0.47
CA HIS A 101 -20.82 26.47 0.68
C HIS A 101 -19.49 27.25 0.59
N GLU A 102 -18.44 26.81 1.27
CA GLU A 102 -17.09 27.42 1.18
C GLU A 102 -16.51 27.33 -0.23
N ARG A 103 -16.72 26.19 -0.92
CA ARG A 103 -16.35 26.02 -2.34
C ARG A 103 -17.06 27.03 -3.23
N ARG A 104 -18.34 27.32 -2.96
CA ARG A 104 -19.12 28.32 -3.72
C ARG A 104 -18.62 29.74 -3.42
N ALA A 105 -18.34 30.06 -2.15
CA ALA A 105 -17.79 31.34 -1.74
C ALA A 105 -16.42 31.62 -2.37
N MET A 106 -15.49 30.65 -2.32
CA MET A 106 -14.18 30.74 -2.97
C MET A 106 -14.28 30.96 -4.49
N ARG A 107 -15.24 30.29 -5.16
CA ARG A 107 -15.46 30.43 -6.61
C ARG A 107 -15.99 31.82 -6.97
N ASN A 108 -16.80 32.42 -6.12
CA ASN A 108 -17.31 33.78 -6.30
C ASN A 108 -16.24 34.84 -6.02
N ALA A 109 -15.40 34.62 -5.01
CA ALA A 109 -14.28 35.50 -4.67
C ALA A 109 -13.21 35.57 -5.77
N ARG A 110 -13.04 34.50 -6.56
CA ARG A 110 -12.05 34.38 -7.63
C ARG A 110 -12.49 34.97 -8.98
N LYS A 111 -13.73 35.50 -9.07
CA LYS A 111 -14.30 36.12 -10.28
C LYS A 111 -14.15 37.65 -10.31
N TRP A 112 -13.52 38.22 -9.29
CA TRP A 112 -13.20 39.64 -9.16
C TRP A 112 -11.67 39.80 -9.10
#